data_AF-A0AA38GS04-F1
#
_entry.id   AF-A0AA38GS04-F1
#
_cell.length_a   1.000
_cell.length_b   1.000
_cell.length_c   1.000
_cell.angle_alpha   90.00
_cell.angle_beta   90.00
_cell.angle_gamma   90.00
#
_symmetry.space_group_name_H-M   'P 1'
#
loop_
_entity.id
_entity.type
_entity.pdbx_description
1 polymer ?
#
loop_
_entity_poly.entity_id
_entity_poly.type
_entity_poly.pdbx_seq_one_letter_code
_entity_poly.pdbx_strand_id
1 'polypeptide(L)' 'KKPIGIRICIDFKDINKACPKDNFLFPNIDMIGDSTVGYEMLSLMDGFLGYNQIKIAEEDQHKTAFMTPWGTFCYQ' A
#
# COMPACT_ATOMS: atom_id res chain seq x y z
N LYS A 1 -11.50 3.03 12.58
CA LYS A 1 -11.00 3.01 13.98
C LYS A 1 -9.91 4.09 14.10
N LYS A 2 -10.03 5.07 15.00
CA LYS A 2 -8.96 6.06 15.20
C LYS A 2 -7.70 5.34 15.70
N PRO A 3 -6.50 5.65 15.19
CA PRO A 3 -5.29 5.04 15.71
C PRO A 3 -5.12 5.37 17.19
N ILE A 4 -4.74 4.38 17.98
CA ILE A 4 -4.32 4.54 19.37
C ILE A 4 -2.84 5.00 19.29
N GLY A 5 -2.59 6.24 18.86
CA GLY A 5 -1.23 6.78 18.78
C GLY A 5 -0.96 7.73 17.60
N ILE A 6 0.26 8.27 17.58
CA ILE A 6 0.78 9.13 16.53
C ILE A 6 1.15 8.28 15.31
N ARG A 7 0.77 8.73 14.11
CA ARG A 7 1.19 8.13 12.84
C ARG A 7 2.09 9.10 12.09
N ILE A 8 3.21 8.60 11.60
CA ILE A 8 4.06 9.32 10.66
C ILE A 8 3.38 9.23 9.29
N CYS A 9 3.08 10.37 8.69
CA CYS A 9 2.50 10.47 7.36
C CYS A 9 3.48 11.24 6.47
N ILE A 10 4.00 10.58 5.45
CA ILE A 10 4.91 11.19 4.48
C ILE A 10 4.07 11.71 3.31
N ASP A 11 4.26 12.98 2.92
CA ASP A 11 3.54 13.57 1.80
C ASP A 11 4.22 13.21 0.47
N PHE A 12 3.69 12.17 -0.19
CA PHE A 12 4.14 11.73 -1.52
C PHE A 12 3.34 12.32 -2.68
N LYS A 13 2.54 13.40 -2.49
CA LYS A 13 1.66 13.92 -3.57
C LYS A 13 2.38 14.21 -4.88
N ASP A 14 3.55 14.84 -4.84
CA ASP A 14 4.24 15.23 -6.07
C ASP A 14 4.89 14.01 -6.75
N ILE A 15 5.41 13.07 -5.96
CA ILE A 15 5.90 11.77 -6.46
C ILE A 15 4.76 10.98 -7.11
N ASN A 16 3.59 10.92 -6.46
CA ASN A 16 2.42 10.22 -6.98
C ASN A 16 1.86 10.85 -8.26
N LYS A 17 2.04 12.16 -8.47
CA LYS A 17 1.67 12.82 -9.74
C LYS A 17 2.66 12.54 -10.86
N ALA A 18 3.95 12.44 -10.53
CA ALA A 18 5.01 12.17 -11.51
C ALA A 18 5.08 10.69 -11.91
N CYS A 19 4.64 9.78 -11.03
CA CYS A 19 4.64 8.35 -11.26
C CYS A 19 3.56 7.96 -12.30
N PRO A 20 3.87 7.12 -13.31
CA PRO A 20 2.86 6.56 -14.18
C PRO A 20 1.87 5.73 -13.35
N LYS A 21 0.57 5.87 -13.67
CA LYS A 21 -0.45 5.05 -13.02
C LYS A 21 -0.37 3.63 -13.56
N ASP A 22 -0.36 2.66 -12.64
CA ASP A 22 -0.55 1.26 -12.98
C ASP A 22 -1.99 1.05 -13.48
N ASN A 23 -2.14 0.24 -14.52
CA ASN A 23 -3.43 -0.16 -15.10
C ASN A 23 -3.96 -1.46 -14.46
N PHE A 24 -3.35 -1.93 -13.37
CA PHE A 24 -3.89 -3.05 -12.60
C PHE A 24 -5.29 -2.72 -12.11
N LEU A 25 -6.28 -3.41 -12.70
CA LEU A 25 -7.67 -3.25 -12.32
C LEU A 25 -7.86 -3.89 -10.96
N PHE A 26 -8.32 -3.09 -9.99
CA PHE A 26 -8.84 -3.67 -8.76
C PHE A 26 -10.03 -4.56 -9.12
N PRO A 27 -10.07 -5.82 -8.63
CA PRO A 27 -11.19 -6.70 -8.88
C PRO A 27 -12.48 -6.03 -8.40
N ASN A 28 -13.49 -6.04 -9.27
CA ASN A 28 -14.81 -5.50 -8.94
C ASN A 28 -15.40 -6.32 -7.77
N ILE A 29 -16.06 -5.65 -6.82
CA ILE A 29 -16.62 -6.31 -5.64
C ILE A 29 -17.65 -7.39 -5.99
N ASP A 30 -18.45 -7.17 -7.04
CA ASP A 30 -19.43 -8.13 -7.53
C ASP A 30 -18.73 -9.37 -8.09
N MET A 31 -17.62 -9.20 -8.81
CA MET A 31 -16.80 -10.31 -9.30
C MET A 31 -16.25 -11.17 -8.15
N ILE A 32 -15.79 -10.54 -7.06
CA ILE A 32 -15.33 -11.27 -5.88
C ILE A 32 -16.51 -11.99 -5.22
N GLY A 33 -17.65 -11.31 -5.05
CA GLY A 33 -18.86 -11.90 -4.46
C GLY A 33 -19.35 -13.12 -5.24
N ASP A 34 -19.51 -12.99 -6.55
CA ASP A 34 -19.93 -14.05 -7.46
C ASP A 34 -18.96 -15.25 -7.43
N SER A 35 -17.65 -14.98 -7.33
CA SER A 35 -16.64 -16.04 -7.22
C SER A 35 -16.73 -16.87 -5.94
N THR A 36 -17.44 -16.37 -4.93
CA THR A 36 -17.63 -17.04 -3.64
C THR A 36 -19.00 -17.73 -3.50
N VAL A 37 -19.87 -17.63 -4.51
CA VAL A 37 -21.18 -18.28 -4.49
C VAL A 37 -21.01 -19.80 -4.53
N GLY A 38 -21.71 -20.50 -3.63
CA GLY A 38 -21.69 -21.97 -3.56
C GLY A 38 -20.62 -22.57 -2.65
N TYR A 39 -19.76 -21.75 -2.02
CA TYR A 39 -18.85 -22.21 -0.98
C TYR A 39 -19.52 -22.17 0.39
N GLU A 40 -19.42 -23.26 1.16
CA GLU A 40 -20.03 -23.38 2.50
C GLU A 40 -19.24 -22.63 3.59
N MET A 41 -17.96 -22.31 3.33
CA MET A 41 -17.08 -21.63 4.27
C MET A 41 -16.13 -20.69 3.53
N LEU A 42 -15.94 -19.49 4.10
CA LEU A 42 -14.99 -18.50 3.64
C LEU A 42 -14.06 -18.09 4.78
N SER A 43 -12.77 -17.92 4.46
CA SER A 43 -11.76 -17.43 5.38
C SER A 43 -11.22 -16.10 4.85
N LEU A 44 -11.29 -15.04 5.66
CA LEU A 44 -10.76 -13.73 5.32
C LEU A 44 -9.36 -13.55 5.93
N MET A 45 -8.36 -13.31 5.11
CA MET A 45 -7.01 -12.98 5.57
C MET A 45 -6.84 -11.46 5.60
N ASP A 46 -6.29 -10.93 6.70
CA ASP A 46 -6.04 -9.50 6.84
C ASP A 46 -4.65 -9.13 6.32
N GLY A 47 -4.61 -8.22 5.35
CA GLY A 47 -3.39 -7.64 4.78
C GLY A 47 -3.00 -6.31 5.44
N PHE A 48 -3.33 -6.08 6.71
CA PHE A 48 -3.16 -4.79 7.41
C PHE A 48 -1.77 -4.14 7.27
N LEU A 49 -0.71 -4.95 7.11
CA LEU A 49 0.66 -4.49 6.92
C LEU A 49 1.20 -4.71 5.49
N GLY A 50 0.33 -5.06 4.55
CA GLY A 50 0.69 -5.47 3.19
C GLY A 50 1.53 -4.45 2.43
N TYR A 51 1.29 -3.15 2.65
CA TYR A 51 2.08 -2.07 2.04
C TYR A 51 3.57 -2.11 2.40
N ASN A 52 3.92 -2.60 3.59
CA ASN A 52 5.32 -2.66 4.06
C ASN A 52 5.97 -4.03 3.82
N GLN A 53 5.27 -4.99 3.21
CA GLN A 53 5.78 -6.34 2.95
C GLN A 53 6.40 -6.47 1.56
N ILE A 54 5.94 -5.65 0.61
CA ILE A 54 6.48 -5.62 -0.76
C ILE A 54 7.71 -4.73 -0.76
N LYS A 55 8.86 -5.30 -1.13
CA LYS A 55 10.12 -4.56 -1.26
C LYS A 55 10.05 -3.58 -2.42
N ILE A 56 10.70 -2.44 -2.25
CA ILE A 56 10.90 -1.48 -3.33
C ILE A 56 12.08 -1.95 -4.18
N ALA A 57 11.98 -1.79 -5.50
CA ALA A 57 13.10 -2.05 -6.39
C ALA A 57 14.31 -1.20 -5.97
N GLU A 58 15.51 -1.77 -5.95
CA GLU A 58 16.70 -1.09 -5.43
C GLU A 58 16.97 0.24 -6.14
N GLU A 59 16.70 0.30 -7.46
CA GLU A 59 16.80 1.51 -8.25
C GLU A 59 15.79 2.61 -7.86
N ASP A 60 14.67 2.27 -7.22
CA ASP A 60 13.56 3.18 -6.92
C ASP A 60 13.48 3.58 -5.45
N GLN A 61 14.23 2.94 -4.55
CA GLN A 61 14.24 3.24 -3.11
C GLN A 61 14.46 4.73 -2.84
N HIS A 62 15.42 5.35 -3.54
CA HIS A 62 15.75 6.77 -3.40
C HIS A 62 14.56 7.71 -3.74
N LYS A 63 13.60 7.28 -4.57
CA LYS A 63 12.40 8.04 -4.93
C LYS A 63 11.40 8.11 -3.76
N THR A 64 11.54 7.25 -2.77
CA THR A 64 10.71 7.24 -1.55
C THR A 64 11.39 7.96 -0.38
N ALA A 65 12.44 8.71 -0.64
CA ALA A 65 13.16 9.43 0.39
C ALA A 65 12.29 10.51 1.07
N PHE A 66 12.43 10.63 2.39
CA PHE A 66 11.78 11.63 3.20
C PHE A 66 12.74 12.18 4.26
N MET A 67 12.55 13.45 4.60
CA MET A 67 13.38 14.14 5.60
C MET A 67 12.73 14.08 6.97
N THR A 68 13.56 13.86 7.98
CA THR A 68 13.22 13.99 9.40
C THR A 68 14.27 14.90 10.06
N PRO A 69 14.02 15.42 11.27
CA PRO A 69 15.03 16.18 12.02
C PRO A 69 16.36 15.42 12.26
N TRP A 70 16.35 14.09 12.14
CA TRP A 70 17.52 13.23 12.38
C TRP A 70 18.23 12.79 11.10
N GLY A 71 17.69 13.11 9.93
CA GLY A 71 18.28 12.74 8.65
C GLY A 71 17.25 12.40 7.58
N THR A 72 17.78 11.98 6.44
CA THR A 72 17.00 11.51 5.28
C THR A 72 16.94 9.99 5.30
N PHE A 73 15.73 9.45 5.19
CA PHE A 73 15.46 8.02 5.16
C PHE A 73 14.69 7.67 3.89
N CYS A 74 14.77 6.42 3.44
CA CYS A 74 13.97 5.90 2.33
C CYS A 74 13.42 4.53 2.68
N TYR A 75 12.34 4.12 2.00
CA TYR A 75 11.80 2.77 2.14
C TYR A 75 12.64 1.76 1.35
N GLN A 76 12.64 0.52 1.84
CA GLN A 76 13.41 -0.60 1.28
C GLN A 76 12.51 -1.56 0.50
#